data_AF-A0A7V9ZIV2-F1
#
_entry.id   AF-A0A7V9ZIV2-F1
#
_cell.length_a   1.000
_cell.length_b   1.000
_cell.length_c   1.000
_cell.angle_alpha   90.00
_cell.angle_beta   90.00
_cell.angle_gamma   90.00
#
_symmetry.space_group_name_H-M   'P 1'
#
loop_
_entity.id
_entity.type
_entity.pdbx_description
1 polymer ?
#
loop_
_entity_poly.entity_id
_entity_poly.type
_entity_poly.pdbx_seq_one_letter_code
_entity_poly.pdbx_strand_id
1 'polypeptide(L)'
;MASSSTRPYESSREEAAHEDLVRQYLREIGQYPLLTDVQEVELARAIEEGEAANTKIETAKRLSDKQRVTLQMTVRTGRQAKRRFIQSNLRLVVSIAKKYSAAGLPLLDLIQEGNL
;
A
#
# COMPACT_ATOMS: atom_id res chain seq x y z
N MET A 1 -22.63 22.58 33.39
CA MET A 1 -21.43 21.76 33.17
C MET A 1 -21.87 20.50 32.43
N ALA A 2 -21.44 20.34 31.18
CA ALA A 2 -21.94 19.30 30.29
C ALA A 2 -21.38 17.93 30.69
N SER A 3 -22.28 17.00 31.03
CA SER A 3 -21.93 15.60 31.30
C SER A 3 -21.85 14.84 29.98
N SER A 4 -20.64 14.60 29.50
CA SER A 4 -20.34 13.68 28.40
C SER A 4 -20.48 12.25 28.91
N SER A 5 -21.72 11.77 29.06
CA SER A 5 -22.02 10.37 29.31
C SER A 5 -21.99 9.63 27.97
N THR A 6 -20.82 9.13 27.58
CA THR A 6 -20.66 8.22 26.45
C THR A 6 -21.53 6.98 26.73
N ARG A 7 -22.53 6.72 25.89
CA ARG A 7 -23.51 5.66 26.12
C ARG A 7 -22.86 4.30 25.84
N PRO A 8 -23.01 3.28 26.71
CA PRO A 8 -22.38 1.96 26.53
C PRO A 8 -22.68 1.29 25.17
N TYR A 9 -23.81 1.62 24.55
CA TYR A 9 -24.23 1.09 23.25
C TYR A 9 -23.55 1.73 22.03
N GLU A 10 -22.97 2.93 22.16
CA GLU A 10 -22.21 3.57 21.07
C GLU A 10 -20.84 2.90 20.91
N SER A 11 -20.16 2.56 22.02
CA SER A 11 -18.87 1.84 22.02
C SER A 11 -18.95 0.51 21.28
N SER A 12 -19.97 -0.31 21.55
CA SER A 12 -20.13 -1.62 20.90
C SER A 12 -20.47 -1.52 19.40
N ARG A 13 -21.12 -0.43 18.98
CA ARG A 13 -21.42 -0.18 17.55
C ARG A 13 -20.19 0.32 16.81
N GLU A 14 -19.41 1.19 17.44
CA GLU A 14 -18.13 1.68 16.93
C GLU A 14 -17.10 0.54 16.82
N GLU A 15 -17.01 -0.33 17.84
CA GLU A 15 -16.18 -1.54 17.81
C GLU A 15 -16.57 -2.50 16.68
N ALA A 16 -17.87 -2.75 16.50
CA ALA A 16 -18.35 -3.61 15.41
C ALA A 16 -18.08 -3.00 14.02
N ALA A 17 -18.25 -1.68 13.86
CA ALA A 17 -17.92 -0.98 12.62
C ALA A 17 -16.41 -1.02 12.34
N HIS A 18 -15.60 -0.87 13.39
CA HIS A 18 -14.15 -0.97 13.32
C HIS A 18 -13.69 -2.37 12.91
N GLU A 19 -14.28 -3.41 13.49
CA GLU A 19 -13.98 -4.80 13.13
C GLU A 19 -14.32 -5.11 11.67
N ASP A 20 -15.42 -4.57 11.13
CA ASP A 20 -15.78 -4.77 9.72
C ASP A 20 -14.83 -4.05 8.75
N LEU A 21 -14.36 -2.84 9.10
CA LEU A 21 -13.32 -2.13 8.33
C LEU A 21 -12.00 -2.91 8.30
N VAL A 22 -11.59 -3.49 9.43
CA VAL A 22 -10.40 -4.36 9.50
C VAL A 22 -10.62 -5.60 8.63
N ARG A 23 -11.77 -6.27 8.73
CA ARG A 23 -12.10 -7.44 7.91
C ARG A 23 -12.12 -7.09 6.41
N GLN A 24 -12.64 -5.93 6.05
CA GLN A 24 -12.62 -5.44 4.66
C GLN A 24 -11.20 -5.21 4.18
N TYR A 25 -10.38 -4.51 4.96
CA TYR A 25 -8.97 -4.28 4.65
C TYR A 25 -8.21 -5.59 4.45
N LEU A 26 -8.38 -6.56 5.37
CA LEU A 26 -7.77 -7.89 5.29
C LEU A 26 -8.18 -8.67 4.05
N ARG A 27 -9.45 -8.56 3.61
CA ARG A 27 -9.94 -9.17 2.37
C ARG A 27 -9.31 -8.53 1.16
N GLU A 28 -9.25 -7.20 1.10
CA GLU A 28 -8.70 -6.44 -0.03
C GLU A 28 -7.22 -6.73 -0.24
N ILE A 29 -6.40 -6.69 0.81
CA ILE A 29 -4.99 -7.05 0.69
C ILE A 29 -4.83 -8.55 0.41
N GLY A 30 -5.74 -9.41 0.89
CA GLY A 30 -5.74 -10.86 0.68
C GLY A 30 -5.81 -11.30 -0.78
N GLN A 31 -6.19 -10.41 -1.69
CA GLN A 31 -6.33 -10.68 -3.13
C GLN A 31 -5.00 -10.62 -3.92
N TYR A 32 -3.95 -9.99 -3.37
CA TYR A 32 -2.69 -9.79 -4.09
C TYR A 32 -1.61 -10.80 -3.67
N PRO A 33 -1.22 -11.80 -4.46
CA PRO A 33 -0.23 -12.79 -4.02
C PRO A 33 1.08 -12.13 -3.56
N LEU A 34 1.77 -12.78 -2.62
CA LEU A 34 3.13 -12.36 -2.21
C LEU A 34 4.05 -12.42 -3.43
N LEU A 35 4.98 -11.47 -3.50
CA LEU A 35 5.97 -11.47 -4.57
C LEU A 35 7.00 -12.54 -4.30
N THR A 36 7.50 -13.14 -5.36
CA THR A 36 8.76 -13.91 -5.30
C THR A 36 9.94 -12.94 -5.39
N ASP A 37 11.12 -13.37 -4.93
CA ASP A 37 12.36 -12.57 -5.03
C ASP A 37 12.60 -12.06 -6.46
N VAL A 38 12.31 -12.90 -7.47
CA VAL A 38 12.42 -12.54 -8.89
C VAL A 38 11.42 -11.44 -9.25
N GLN A 39 10.18 -11.53 -8.79
CA GLN A 39 9.17 -10.51 -9.06
C GLN A 39 9.49 -9.18 -8.37
N GLU A 40 10.10 -9.22 -7.17
CA GLU A 40 10.55 -8.00 -6.50
C GLU A 40 11.62 -7.29 -7.31
N VAL A 41 12.62 -8.03 -7.81
CA VAL A 41 13.68 -7.47 -8.68
C VAL A 41 13.12 -6.90 -9.98
N GLU A 42 12.19 -7.61 -10.63
CA GLU A 42 11.54 -7.12 -11.86
C GLU A 42 10.75 -5.83 -11.63
N LEU A 43 9.99 -5.77 -10.53
CA LEU A 43 9.22 -4.58 -10.18
C LEU A 43 10.14 -3.41 -9.81
N ALA A 44 11.19 -3.64 -9.03
CA ALA A 44 12.17 -2.63 -8.67
C ALA A 44 12.81 -2.00 -9.92
N ARG A 45 13.26 -2.85 -10.86
CA ARG A 45 13.82 -2.39 -12.13
C ARG A 45 12.83 -1.55 -12.94
N ALA A 46 11.57 -2.01 -13.07
CA ALA A 46 10.54 -1.26 -13.80
C ALA A 46 10.24 0.11 -13.14
N ILE A 47 10.29 0.19 -11.80
CA ILE A 47 10.12 1.44 -11.06
C ILE A 47 11.30 2.39 -11.37
N GLU A 48 12.54 1.93 -11.26
CA GLU A 48 13.73 2.72 -11.55
C GLU A 48 13.75 3.24 -13.00
N GLU A 49 13.43 2.37 -13.97
CA GLU A 49 13.33 2.75 -15.38
C GLU A 49 12.23 3.80 -15.62
N GLY A 50 11.10 3.68 -14.92
CA GLY A 50 10.01 4.66 -14.96
C GLY A 50 10.40 6.03 -14.38
N GLU A 51 11.07 6.07 -13.24
CA GLU A 51 11.55 7.30 -12.60
C GLU A 51 12.64 7.98 -13.45
N ALA A 52 13.56 7.20 -14.01
CA ALA A 52 14.57 7.70 -14.95
C ALA A 52 13.93 8.26 -16.23
N ALA A 53 12.89 7.61 -16.75
CA ALA A 53 12.13 8.13 -17.89
C ALA A 53 11.40 9.43 -17.55
N ASN A 54 10.83 9.55 -16.35
CA ASN A 54 10.18 10.79 -15.89
C ASN A 54 11.19 11.94 -15.80
N THR A 55 12.34 11.69 -15.17
CA THR A 55 13.45 12.66 -15.09
C THR A 55 13.91 13.12 -16.47
N LYS A 56 14.01 12.20 -17.44
CA LYS A 56 14.35 12.54 -18.83
C LYS A 56 13.30 13.43 -19.48
N ILE A 57 12.01 13.21 -19.23
CA ILE A 57 10.94 14.07 -19.75
C ILE A 57 11.05 15.49 -19.18
N GLU A 58 11.36 15.62 -17.89
CA GLU A 58 11.42 16.90 -17.18
C GLU A 58 12.67 17.72 -17.52
N THR A 59 13.82 17.05 -17.67
CA THR A 59 15.13 17.71 -17.83
C THR A 59 15.56 17.92 -19.27
N ALA A 60 14.99 17.17 -20.23
CA ALA A 60 15.42 17.24 -21.62
C ALA A 60 15.00 18.56 -22.28
N LYS A 61 15.99 19.31 -22.79
CA LYS A 61 15.77 20.57 -23.53
C LYS A 61 14.93 20.37 -24.81
N ARG A 62 15.07 19.21 -25.46
CA ARG A 62 14.29 18.81 -26.65
C ARG A 62 14.06 17.31 -26.64
N LEU A 63 12.81 16.92 -26.90
CA LEU A 63 12.39 15.54 -27.15
C LEU A 63 11.51 15.55 -28.39
N SER A 64 11.72 14.59 -29.29
CA SER A 64 10.75 14.35 -30.37
C SER A 64 9.44 13.80 -29.81
N ASP A 65 8.35 13.96 -30.56
CA ASP A 65 7.04 13.44 -30.16
C ASP A 65 7.08 11.93 -29.94
N LYS A 66 7.80 11.20 -30.79
CA LYS A 66 8.00 9.75 -30.66
C LYS A 66 8.73 9.41 -29.35
N GLN A 67 9.80 10.13 -29.02
CA GLN A 67 10.54 9.91 -27.77
C GLN A 67 9.67 10.23 -26.55
N ARG A 68 8.88 11.31 -26.59
CA ARG A 68 7.98 11.69 -25.50
C ARG A 68 6.93 10.60 -25.25
N VAL A 69 6.32 10.07 -26.31
CA VAL A 69 5.34 8.97 -26.20
C VAL A 69 5.99 7.73 -25.60
N THR A 70 7.16 7.30 -26.09
CA THR A 70 7.86 6.14 -25.54
C THR A 70 8.21 6.31 -24.06
N LEU A 71 8.78 7.46 -23.68
CA LEU A 71 9.12 7.72 -22.28
C LEU A 71 7.88 7.75 -21.39
N GLN A 72 6.77 8.34 -21.85
CA GLN A 72 5.50 8.34 -21.10
C GLN A 72 4.96 6.94 -20.87
N MET A 73 5.12 6.02 -21.84
CA MET A 73 4.76 4.62 -21.65
C MET A 73 5.63 3.97 -20.58
N THR A 74 6.95 4.19 -20.60
CA THR A 74 7.86 3.70 -19.55
C THR A 74 7.49 4.23 -18.18
N VAL A 75 7.16 5.53 -18.05
CA VAL A 75 6.68 6.13 -16.80
C VAL A 75 5.42 5.45 -16.30
N ARG A 76 4.45 5.17 -17.19
CA ARG A 76 3.21 4.48 -16.82
C ARG A 76 3.49 3.06 -16.31
N THR A 77 4.37 2.32 -16.98
CA THR A 77 4.79 0.98 -16.55
C THR A 77 5.43 1.02 -15.16
N GLY A 78 6.37 1.94 -14.92
CA GLY A 78 7.01 2.07 -13.61
C GLY A 78 6.04 2.44 -12.48
N ARG A 79 5.06 3.31 -12.75
CA ARG A 79 3.99 3.64 -11.79
C ARG A 79 3.11 2.43 -11.46
N GLN A 80 2.77 1.61 -12.45
CA GLN A 80 2.01 0.38 -12.23
C GLN A 80 2.82 -0.64 -11.42
N ALA A 81 4.12 -0.77 -11.72
CA ALA A 81 5.03 -1.62 -10.95
C ALA A 81 5.12 -1.17 -9.48
N LYS A 82 5.26 0.14 -9.23
CA LYS A 82 5.26 0.73 -7.88
C LYS A 82 3.99 0.39 -7.10
N ARG A 83 2.83 0.54 -7.74
CA ARG A 83 1.54 0.20 -7.12
C ARG A 83 1.48 -1.27 -6.73
N ARG A 84 1.88 -2.18 -7.64
CA ARG A 84 1.91 -3.62 -7.37
C ARG A 84 2.88 -3.97 -6.24
N PHE A 85 4.07 -3.38 -6.24
CA PHE A 85 5.08 -3.58 -5.19
C PHE A 85 4.54 -3.19 -3.82
N ILE A 86 3.91 -2.02 -3.69
CA ILE A 86 3.29 -1.55 -2.44
C ILE A 86 2.17 -2.51 -2.00
N GLN A 87 1.26 -2.87 -2.90
CA GLN A 87 0.13 -3.75 -2.58
C GLN A 87 0.58 -5.13 -2.07
N SER A 88 1.65 -5.68 -2.62
CA SER A 88 2.21 -6.95 -2.15
C SER A 88 2.94 -6.82 -0.80
N ASN A 89 3.59 -5.69 -0.52
CA ASN A 89 4.28 -5.44 0.75
C ASN A 89 3.32 -5.08 1.90
N LEU A 90 2.20 -4.43 1.65
CA LEU A 90 1.16 -4.18 2.67
C LEU A 90 0.61 -5.49 3.27
N ARG A 91 0.69 -6.60 2.55
CA ARG A 91 0.35 -7.94 3.10
C ARG A 91 1.39 -8.50 4.05
N LEU A 92 2.67 -8.16 3.90
CA LEU A 92 3.72 -8.58 4.81
C LEU A 92 3.47 -7.97 6.20
N VAL A 93 3.14 -6.68 6.24
CA VAL A 93 2.77 -5.98 7.47
C VAL A 93 1.62 -6.69 8.18
N VAL A 94 0.60 -7.11 7.42
CA VAL A 94 -0.53 -7.83 7.99
C VAL A 94 -0.26 -9.28 8.35
N SER A 95 0.57 -10.01 7.59
CA SER A 95 0.92 -11.40 7.93
C SER A 95 1.75 -11.45 9.22
N ILE A 96 2.62 -10.45 9.43
CA ILE A 96 3.35 -10.22 10.68
C ILE A 96 2.38 -9.83 11.79
N ALA A 97 1.49 -8.86 11.58
CA ALA A 97 0.52 -8.43 12.59
C ALA A 97 -0.43 -9.57 13.01
N LYS A 98 -0.88 -10.43 12.09
CA LYS A 98 -1.67 -11.64 12.40
C LYS A 98 -0.93 -12.63 13.29
N LYS A 99 0.39 -12.76 13.14
CA LYS A 99 1.24 -13.60 14.01
C LYS A 99 1.31 -13.05 15.44
N TYR A 100 1.25 -11.73 15.61
CA TYR A 100 1.28 -11.07 16.93
C TYR A 100 -0.10 -10.98 17.61
N SER A 101 -1.23 -11.01 16.88
CA SER A 101 -2.56 -11.11 17.50
C SER A 101 -2.83 -12.43 18.23
N ALA A 102 -2.04 -13.48 18.00
CA ALA A 102 -2.11 -14.71 18.80
C ALA A 102 -1.69 -14.50 20.28
N ALA A 103 -1.14 -13.33 20.63
CA ALA A 103 -0.69 -12.96 21.97
C ALA A 103 -1.63 -11.99 22.73
N GLY A 104 -2.81 -11.65 22.18
CA GLY A 104 -3.85 -10.91 22.91
C GLY A 104 -3.79 -9.37 22.85
N LEU A 105 -3.02 -8.78 21.92
CA LEU A 105 -3.02 -7.33 21.66
C LEU A 105 -3.84 -6.96 20.40
N PRO A 106 -4.58 -5.82 20.41
CA PRO A 106 -5.34 -5.37 19.25
C PRO A 106 -4.41 -5.10 18.05
N LEU A 107 -4.74 -5.73 16.92
CA LEU A 107 -3.99 -5.71 15.65
C LEU A 107 -3.64 -4.30 15.12
N LEU A 108 -4.33 -3.26 15.60
CA LEU A 108 -4.20 -1.89 15.11
C LEU A 108 -2.95 -1.15 15.62
N ASP A 109 -2.49 -1.42 16.85
CA ASP A 109 -1.32 -0.71 17.41
C ASP A 109 -0.03 -1.04 16.63
N LEU A 110 0.06 -2.25 16.08
CA LEU A 110 1.20 -2.72 15.29
C LEU A 110 1.21 -2.19 13.85
N ILE A 111 0.04 -1.90 13.27
CA ILE A 111 -0.08 -1.36 11.91
C ILE A 111 0.24 0.14 11.88
N GLN A 112 0.01 0.84 12.99
CA GLN A 112 0.33 2.27 13.13
C GLN A 112 1.84 2.52 13.31
N GLU A 113 2.58 1.64 14.02
CA GLU A 113 4.05 1.77 14.12
C GLU A 113 4.78 1.36 12.83
N GLY A 114 4.21 0.46 12.02
CA GLY A 114 4.85 -0.05 10.80
C GLY A 114 4.67 0.81 9.54
N ASN A 115 3.84 1.85 9.58
CA ASN A 115 3.56 2.76 8.45
C ASN A 115 4.25 4.14 8.59
N LEU A 116 5.21 4.29 9.51
CA LEU A 116 6.10 5.46 9.62
C LEU A 116 7.33 5.35 8.71
#